data_AF-A0A611U823-F1
#
_entry.id   AF-A0A611U823-F1
#
_cell.length_a   1.000
_cell.length_b   1.000
_cell.length_c   1.000
_cell.angle_alpha   90.00
_cell.angle_beta   90.00
_cell.angle_gamma   90.00
#
_symmetry.space_group_name_H-M   'P 1'
#
loop_
_entity.id
_entity.type
_entity.pdbx_description
1 polymer ?
#
loop_
_entity_poly.entity_id
_entity_poly.type
_entity_poly.pdbx_seq_one_letter_code
_entity_poly.pdbx_strand_id
1 'polypeptide(L)'
;SVYLPHHTEAKVTAETDLELAVCSAPGFGELPVRLISPQEVGVEHRGKGRNQRLVHNILPDSQLADSLLVVEVYTNEGDTSSWPAHKHDTAVEGQETYLEETYYHRFNPPQGFCLQRVYTDDRSLDECMAVYNRDVVKVPKGYHPVATIAGYDNYYLNVMAGPLRKWRFTWEENHAWINSPDYPR
;
A
#
# COMPACT_ATOMS: atom_id res chain seq x y z
N SER A 1 15.55 -4.02 0.97
CA SER A 1 14.79 -5.27 0.76
C SER A 1 15.60 -6.25 -0.09
N VAL A 2 15.23 -7.54 -0.12
CA VAL A 2 15.84 -8.55 -1.01
C VAL A 2 14.72 -9.22 -1.81
N TYR A 3 14.86 -9.25 -3.14
CA TYR A 3 13.97 -9.99 -4.03
C TYR A 3 14.50 -11.41 -4.23
N LEU A 4 13.62 -12.40 -4.07
CA LEU A 4 13.88 -13.81 -4.32
C LEU A 4 12.89 -14.32 -5.37
N PRO A 5 13.34 -14.96 -6.46
CA PRO A 5 12.43 -15.63 -7.38
C PRO A 5 11.90 -16.93 -6.75
N HIS A 6 10.86 -17.49 -7.37
CA HIS A 6 10.37 -18.83 -7.00
C HIS A 6 11.49 -19.90 -7.10
N HIS A 7 11.31 -21.03 -6.41
CA HIS A 7 12.31 -22.11 -6.32
C HIS A 7 13.69 -21.69 -5.75
N THR A 8 13.73 -20.63 -4.92
CA THR A 8 14.94 -20.19 -4.23
C THR A 8 14.80 -20.43 -2.73
N GLU A 9 15.61 -21.36 -2.19
CA GLU A 9 15.75 -21.51 -0.74
C GLU A 9 16.53 -20.31 -0.17
N ALA A 10 16.05 -19.76 0.93
CA ALA A 10 16.72 -18.66 1.63
C ALA A 10 16.70 -18.87 3.14
N LYS A 11 17.81 -18.51 3.79
CA LYS A 11 17.93 -18.46 5.24
C LYS A 11 18.24 -17.03 5.65
N VAL A 12 17.42 -16.47 6.53
CA VAL A 12 17.66 -15.16 7.14
C VAL A 12 18.11 -15.37 8.58
N THR A 13 19.22 -14.76 8.95
CA THR A 13 19.72 -14.74 10.33
C THR A 13 19.63 -13.31 10.83
N ALA A 14 19.03 -13.12 12.00
CA ALA A 14 18.90 -11.81 12.62
C ALA A 14 20.21 -11.46 13.34
N GLU A 15 20.92 -10.43 12.87
CA GLU A 15 22.14 -9.92 13.52
C GLU A 15 21.82 -9.07 14.77
N THR A 16 20.58 -8.58 14.85
CA THR A 16 19.95 -7.82 15.94
C THR A 16 18.50 -8.26 16.05
N ASP A 17 17.74 -7.72 17.03
CA ASP A 17 16.28 -7.82 16.99
C ASP A 17 15.76 -7.35 15.62
N LEU A 18 14.89 -8.16 15.00
CA LEU A 18 14.48 -7.98 13.60
C LEU A 18 12.96 -8.05 13.46
N GLU A 19 12.40 -7.00 12.84
CA GLU A 19 11.05 -7.02 12.28
C GLU A 19 11.19 -7.22 10.76
N LEU A 20 10.78 -8.40 10.26
CA LEU A 20 10.93 -8.79 8.86
C LEU A 20 9.57 -9.04 8.22
N ALA A 21 9.23 -8.27 7.19
CA ALA A 21 8.11 -8.55 6.32
C ALA A 21 8.53 -9.51 5.19
N VAL A 22 7.83 -10.64 5.07
CA VAL A 22 8.00 -11.59 3.96
C VAL A 22 6.80 -11.45 3.02
N CYS A 23 6.97 -10.67 1.96
CA CYS A 23 5.94 -10.42 0.95
C CYS A 23 6.01 -11.51 -0.14
N SER A 24 4.93 -12.22 -0.41
CA SER A 24 4.90 -13.33 -1.36
C SER A 24 3.71 -13.27 -2.33
N ALA A 25 3.94 -13.65 -3.58
CA ALA A 25 2.93 -13.85 -4.61
C ALA A 25 3.40 -14.95 -5.59
N PRO A 26 2.55 -15.46 -6.49
CA PRO A 26 2.98 -16.46 -7.48
C PRO A 26 4.19 -15.99 -8.30
N GLY A 27 5.18 -16.85 -8.45
CA GLY A 27 6.36 -16.64 -9.30
C GLY A 27 6.44 -17.71 -10.39
N PHE A 28 6.92 -17.31 -11.56
CA PHE A 28 6.94 -18.14 -12.78
C PHE A 28 8.04 -17.73 -13.77
N GLY A 29 8.72 -16.60 -13.53
CA GLY A 29 9.84 -16.12 -14.31
C GLY A 29 11.19 -16.57 -13.74
N GLU A 30 12.26 -16.11 -14.39
CA GLU A 30 13.65 -16.52 -14.13
C GLU A 30 14.54 -15.35 -13.66
N LEU A 31 13.94 -14.31 -13.09
CA LEU A 31 14.67 -13.15 -12.57
C LEU A 31 15.66 -13.59 -11.48
N PRO A 32 16.87 -13.02 -11.42
CA PRO A 32 17.84 -13.38 -10.40
C PRO A 32 17.44 -12.81 -9.03
N VAL A 33 18.01 -13.40 -7.97
CA VAL A 33 18.06 -12.79 -6.64
C VAL A 33 18.72 -11.42 -6.74
N ARG A 34 18.16 -10.40 -6.08
CA ARG A 34 18.79 -9.08 -6.01
C ARG A 34 18.50 -8.34 -4.72
N LEU A 35 19.45 -7.50 -4.33
CA LEU A 35 19.22 -6.46 -3.33
C LEU A 35 18.35 -5.36 -3.94
N ILE A 36 17.49 -4.77 -3.11
CA ILE A 36 16.82 -3.49 -3.37
C ILE A 36 17.25 -2.58 -2.23
N SER A 37 18.33 -1.84 -2.48
CA SER A 37 18.93 -0.88 -1.54
C SER A 37 18.10 0.41 -1.46
N PRO A 38 18.31 1.27 -0.45
CA PRO A 38 17.64 2.57 -0.38
C PRO A 38 17.86 3.43 -1.64
N GLN A 39 18.98 3.28 -2.34
CA GLN A 39 19.28 4.01 -3.58
C GLN A 39 18.40 3.58 -4.75
N GLU A 40 17.81 2.39 -4.68
CA GLU A 40 16.92 1.83 -5.71
C GLU A 40 15.43 2.11 -5.40
N VAL A 41 15.13 2.58 -4.19
CA VAL A 41 13.76 2.90 -3.75
C VAL A 41 13.36 4.27 -4.27
N GLY A 42 12.30 4.31 -5.06
CA GLY A 42 11.74 5.58 -5.54
C GLY A 42 11.02 6.32 -4.42
N VAL A 43 11.53 7.48 -4.03
CA VAL A 43 10.95 8.34 -2.98
C VAL A 43 10.11 9.46 -3.60
N GLU A 44 8.88 9.63 -3.14
CA GLU A 44 8.01 10.72 -3.58
C GLU A 44 7.18 11.30 -2.42
N HIS A 45 6.78 12.57 -2.58
CA HIS A 45 5.80 13.22 -1.72
C HIS A 45 4.50 13.36 -2.50
N ARG A 46 3.43 12.71 -2.03
CA ARG A 46 2.15 12.64 -2.75
C ARG A 46 1.09 13.44 -2.01
N GLY A 47 0.36 14.28 -2.74
CA GLY A 47 -0.73 15.12 -2.21
C GLY A 47 -0.27 16.46 -1.64
N LYS A 48 -1.22 17.19 -1.02
CA LYS A 48 -1.05 18.53 -0.43
C LYS A 48 -1.84 18.61 0.88
N GLY A 49 -1.45 19.50 1.79
CA GLY A 49 -2.17 19.76 3.03
C GLY A 49 -2.42 18.47 3.82
N ARG A 50 -3.67 18.26 4.24
CA ARG A 50 -4.11 17.06 4.99
C ARG A 50 -4.12 15.74 4.21
N ASN A 51 -3.60 15.76 2.98
CA ASN A 51 -3.48 14.59 2.12
C ASN A 51 -2.02 14.38 1.67
N GLN A 52 -1.05 15.07 2.28
CA GLN A 52 0.37 14.94 1.98
C GLN A 52 0.96 13.71 2.68
N ARG A 53 1.68 12.88 1.93
CA ARG A 53 2.32 11.65 2.44
C ARG A 53 3.71 11.48 1.86
N LEU A 54 4.59 10.81 2.61
CA LEU A 54 5.85 10.29 2.10
C LEU A 54 5.62 8.86 1.62
N VAL A 55 6.06 8.55 0.40
CA VAL A 55 5.90 7.23 -0.22
C VAL A 55 7.25 6.70 -0.66
N HIS A 56 7.53 5.46 -0.32
CA HIS A 56 8.71 4.72 -0.77
C HIS A 56 8.25 3.54 -1.65
N ASN A 57 8.49 3.66 -2.94
CA ASN A 57 8.18 2.64 -3.93
C ASN A 57 9.29 1.56 -3.92
N ILE A 58 9.19 0.59 -3.02
CA ILE A 58 10.18 -0.49 -2.83
C ILE A 58 10.24 -1.39 -4.07
N LEU A 59 9.09 -1.79 -4.61
CA LEU A 59 9.01 -2.66 -5.80
C LEU A 59 7.79 -2.26 -6.66
N PRO A 60 7.87 -1.13 -7.39
CA PRO A 60 6.77 -0.66 -8.25
C PRO A 60 6.63 -1.48 -9.53
N ASP A 61 5.56 -1.23 -10.30
CA ASP A 61 5.27 -1.93 -11.56
C ASP A 61 6.23 -1.59 -12.72
N SER A 62 7.06 -0.56 -12.53
CA SER A 62 8.16 -0.15 -13.39
C SER A 62 9.47 -0.89 -13.13
N GLN A 63 9.57 -1.63 -12.01
CA GLN A 63 10.71 -2.47 -11.65
C GLN A 63 10.39 -3.95 -11.86
N LEU A 64 11.42 -4.78 -12.01
CA LEU A 64 11.27 -6.19 -12.39
C LEU A 64 10.78 -7.07 -11.22
N ALA A 65 9.62 -7.72 -11.40
CA ALA A 65 9.14 -8.86 -10.63
C ALA A 65 7.99 -9.52 -11.40
N ASP A 66 7.70 -10.78 -11.11
CA ASP A 66 6.63 -11.52 -11.80
C ASP A 66 5.24 -10.99 -11.41
N SER A 67 4.98 -10.90 -10.10
CA SER A 67 3.66 -10.55 -9.55
C SER A 67 3.70 -9.42 -8.51
N LEU A 68 4.72 -9.39 -7.66
CA LEU A 68 4.77 -8.52 -6.48
C LEU A 68 4.83 -7.03 -6.82
N LEU A 69 3.99 -6.25 -6.15
CA LEU A 69 4.12 -4.81 -5.97
C LEU A 69 4.25 -4.52 -4.47
N VAL A 70 5.25 -3.72 -4.09
CA VAL A 70 5.51 -3.38 -2.68
C VAL A 70 5.76 -1.89 -2.54
N VAL A 71 5.03 -1.24 -1.65
CA VAL A 71 5.14 0.19 -1.34
C VAL A 71 4.95 0.40 0.15
N GLU A 72 5.67 1.34 0.75
CA GLU A 72 5.38 1.80 2.11
C GLU A 72 5.05 3.29 2.11
N VAL A 73 4.15 3.68 3.00
CA VAL A 73 3.62 5.04 3.09
C VAL A 73 3.64 5.51 4.53
N TYR A 74 4.02 6.77 4.70
CA TYR A 74 4.00 7.48 5.97
C TYR A 74 2.93 8.57 5.90
N THR A 75 2.01 8.53 6.86
CA THR A 75 0.88 9.46 7.00
C THR A 75 0.96 10.09 8.38
N ASN A 76 1.18 11.39 8.44
CA ASN A 76 1.27 12.09 9.72
C ASN A 76 -0.09 12.10 10.42
N GLU A 77 -0.06 12.29 11.73
CA GLU A 77 -1.26 12.44 12.54
C GLU A 77 -2.26 13.48 11.98
N GLY A 78 -3.55 13.12 11.90
CA GLY A 78 -4.62 13.97 11.40
C GLY A 78 -4.70 14.12 9.88
N ASP A 79 -3.81 13.49 9.11
CA ASP A 79 -3.86 13.43 7.65
C ASP A 79 -4.61 12.17 7.17
N THR A 80 -5.04 12.18 5.90
CA THR A 80 -5.62 11.02 5.22
C THR A 80 -4.71 10.48 4.12
N SER A 81 -4.71 9.16 3.99
CA SER A 81 -3.95 8.42 2.99
C SER A 81 -4.77 7.30 2.36
N SER A 82 -4.20 6.66 1.32
CA SER A 82 -4.99 5.95 0.30
C SER A 82 -6.21 6.76 -0.17
N TRP A 83 -6.03 8.09 -0.22
CA TRP A 83 -7.03 9.12 -0.48
C TRP A 83 -6.53 10.11 -1.56
N PRO A 84 -7.36 10.57 -2.52
CA PRO A 84 -8.77 10.23 -2.73
C PRO A 84 -9.03 8.74 -2.92
N ALA A 85 -10.21 8.29 -2.51
CA ALA A 85 -10.60 6.88 -2.53
C ALA A 85 -10.37 6.30 -3.94
N HIS A 86 -9.72 5.15 -4.01
CA HIS A 86 -9.47 4.43 -5.25
C HIS A 86 -9.66 2.93 -5.06
N LYS A 87 -9.92 2.22 -6.16
CA LYS A 87 -10.07 0.75 -6.18
C LYS A 87 -9.31 0.15 -7.36
N HIS A 88 -8.85 -1.09 -7.17
CA HIS A 88 -8.21 -1.92 -8.17
C HIS A 88 -8.70 -3.37 -7.97
N ASP A 89 -10.00 -3.56 -8.16
CA ASP A 89 -10.72 -4.79 -7.82
C ASP A 89 -11.38 -5.46 -9.04
N THR A 90 -11.26 -4.85 -10.21
CA THR A 90 -11.86 -5.33 -11.45
C THR A 90 -10.88 -5.15 -12.60
N ALA A 91 -10.76 -6.17 -13.46
CA ALA A 91 -10.02 -6.05 -14.70
C ALA A 91 -10.84 -5.27 -15.74
N VAL A 92 -10.54 -3.99 -15.90
CA VAL A 92 -11.12 -3.11 -16.93
C VAL A 92 -10.00 -2.68 -17.88
N GLU A 93 -10.07 -3.12 -19.13
CA GLU A 93 -9.01 -2.89 -20.12
C GLU A 93 -8.66 -1.39 -20.21
N GLY A 94 -7.37 -1.08 -20.08
CA GLY A 94 -6.89 0.31 -20.14
C GLY A 94 -7.08 1.12 -18.85
N GLN A 95 -7.98 0.73 -17.94
CA GLN A 95 -8.43 1.59 -16.83
C GLN A 95 -8.10 1.03 -15.45
N GLU A 96 -8.38 -0.24 -15.19
CA GLU A 96 -8.28 -0.84 -13.85
C GLU A 96 -7.74 -2.27 -13.93
N THR A 97 -6.97 -2.68 -12.94
CA THR A 97 -6.51 -4.06 -12.77
C THR A 97 -7.07 -4.65 -11.49
N TYR A 98 -7.29 -5.97 -11.47
CA TYR A 98 -7.53 -6.70 -10.22
C TYR A 98 -6.19 -6.86 -9.49
N LEU A 99 -6.08 -6.25 -8.32
CA LEU A 99 -4.96 -6.39 -7.40
C LEU A 99 -5.51 -6.55 -5.98
N GLU A 100 -5.25 -7.71 -5.38
CA GLU A 100 -5.43 -7.87 -3.92
C GLU A 100 -4.42 -6.96 -3.20
N GLU A 101 -4.81 -6.38 -2.07
CA GLU A 101 -3.91 -5.54 -1.27
C GLU A 101 -3.97 -5.86 0.22
N THR A 102 -2.82 -5.80 0.88
CA THR A 102 -2.69 -5.89 2.33
C THR A 102 -2.05 -4.60 2.88
N TYR A 103 -2.40 -4.24 4.11
CA TYR A 103 -1.84 -3.10 4.84
C TYR A 103 -1.33 -3.58 6.19
N TYR A 104 -0.01 -3.52 6.42
CA TYR A 104 0.57 -3.77 7.74
C TYR A 104 0.87 -2.43 8.43
N HIS A 105 0.14 -2.12 9.50
CA HIS A 105 0.15 -0.79 10.14
C HIS A 105 1.12 -0.70 11.31
N ARG A 106 1.78 0.45 11.44
CA ARG A 106 2.59 0.85 12.59
C ARG A 106 2.22 2.26 13.04
N PHE A 107 2.45 2.54 14.32
CA PHE A 107 2.13 3.83 14.92
C PHE A 107 3.25 4.34 15.80
N ASN A 108 3.35 5.67 15.87
CA ASN A 108 4.20 6.39 16.78
C ASN A 108 3.41 7.54 17.45
N PRO A 109 3.20 7.53 18.78
CA PRO A 109 3.52 6.46 19.74
C PRO A 109 2.77 5.13 19.49
N PRO A 110 3.29 3.98 19.98
CA PRO A 110 2.84 2.64 19.56
C PRO A 110 1.47 2.21 20.07
N GLN A 111 0.85 2.94 20.99
CA GLN A 111 -0.53 2.70 21.47
C GLN A 111 -1.60 3.34 20.57
N GLY A 112 -1.19 4.05 19.52
CA GLY A 112 -2.08 4.69 18.57
C GLY A 112 -2.90 3.72 17.72
N PHE A 113 -3.86 4.29 17.00
CA PHE A 113 -4.67 3.59 16.01
C PHE A 113 -5.04 4.54 14.85
N CYS A 114 -5.45 3.98 13.72
CA CYS A 114 -6.14 4.71 12.65
C CYS A 114 -7.53 4.11 12.41
N LEU A 115 -8.36 4.82 11.64
CA LEU A 115 -9.58 4.27 11.07
C LEU A 115 -9.31 3.95 9.60
N GLN A 116 -9.34 2.67 9.25
CA GLN A 116 -9.33 2.23 7.85
C GLN A 116 -10.74 1.76 7.49
N ARG A 117 -11.26 2.24 6.36
CA ARG A 117 -12.58 1.85 5.86
C ARG A 117 -12.41 1.13 4.54
N VAL A 118 -13.00 -0.05 4.37
CA VAL A 118 -13.03 -0.79 3.10
C VAL A 118 -14.47 -0.87 2.61
N TYR A 119 -14.79 -0.26 1.47
CA TYR A 119 -16.17 -0.15 0.99
C TYR A 119 -16.32 -0.12 -0.53
N THR A 120 -17.46 -0.54 -1.05
CA THR A 120 -17.82 -0.44 -2.48
C THR A 120 -18.81 0.68 -2.77
N ASP A 121 -19.00 1.03 -4.05
CA ASP A 121 -20.01 2.01 -4.46
C ASP A 121 -21.41 1.67 -3.94
N ASP A 122 -21.80 0.40 -4.01
CA ASP A 122 -23.11 -0.12 -3.59
C ASP A 122 -23.23 -0.43 -2.10
N ARG A 123 -22.13 -0.28 -1.34
CA ARG A 123 -22.04 -0.62 0.10
C ARG A 123 -22.38 -2.06 0.45
N SER A 124 -22.33 -2.98 -0.52
CA SER A 124 -22.41 -4.43 -0.23
C SER A 124 -21.23 -4.90 0.64
N LEU A 125 -20.10 -4.18 0.56
CA LEU A 125 -19.04 -4.16 1.55
C LEU A 125 -18.92 -2.73 2.08
N ASP A 126 -18.91 -2.56 3.40
CA ASP A 126 -18.71 -1.25 4.06
C ASP A 126 -18.25 -1.46 5.51
N GLU A 127 -16.98 -1.79 5.68
CA GLU A 127 -16.40 -2.10 6.99
C GLU A 127 -15.45 -0.98 7.42
N CYS A 128 -15.62 -0.47 8.63
CA CYS A 128 -14.71 0.49 9.24
C CYS A 128 -14.07 -0.13 10.47
N MET A 129 -12.74 -0.10 10.54
CA MET A 129 -11.95 -0.79 11.56
C MET A 129 -11.05 0.21 12.27
N ALA A 130 -10.98 0.11 13.61
CA ALA A 130 -9.90 0.71 14.38
C ALA A 130 -8.69 -0.22 14.30
N VAL A 131 -7.65 0.22 13.61
CA VAL A 131 -6.45 -0.58 13.34
C VAL A 131 -5.34 -0.16 14.28
N TYR A 132 -4.82 -1.10 15.07
CA TYR A 132 -3.77 -0.84 16.04
C TYR A 132 -2.40 -1.28 15.50
N ASN A 133 -1.38 -0.97 16.28
CA ASN A 133 0.01 -1.22 15.94
C ASN A 133 0.30 -2.70 15.70
N ARG A 134 0.94 -3.02 14.55
CA ARG A 134 1.16 -4.38 14.00
C ARG A 134 -0.05 -5.08 13.40
N ASP A 135 -1.23 -4.47 13.38
CA ASP A 135 -2.39 -5.09 12.75
C ASP A 135 -2.29 -5.08 11.22
N VAL A 136 -3.00 -6.03 10.60
CA VAL A 136 -3.10 -6.15 9.14
C VAL A 136 -4.55 -5.99 8.69
N VAL A 137 -4.77 -5.11 7.72
CA VAL A 137 -6.05 -5.02 6.98
C VAL A 137 -5.88 -5.64 5.60
N LYS A 138 -6.88 -6.42 5.18
CA LYS A 138 -6.96 -7.01 3.84
C LYS A 138 -8.01 -6.26 3.04
N VAL A 139 -7.68 -5.93 1.80
CA VAL A 139 -8.58 -5.25 0.86
C VAL A 139 -8.85 -6.19 -0.32
N PRO A 140 -9.93 -6.99 -0.25
CA PRO A 140 -10.29 -7.90 -1.33
C PRO A 140 -10.98 -7.20 -2.51
N LYS A 141 -11.59 -6.03 -2.26
CA LYS A 141 -12.28 -5.18 -3.23
C LYS A 141 -12.62 -3.82 -2.61
N GLY A 142 -12.99 -2.86 -3.46
CA GLY A 142 -13.51 -1.56 -3.05
C GLY A 142 -12.44 -0.52 -2.71
N TYR A 143 -12.95 0.65 -2.33
CA TYR A 143 -12.19 1.78 -1.83
C TYR A 143 -11.69 1.52 -0.42
N HIS A 144 -10.49 2.01 -0.11
CA HIS A 144 -9.80 1.64 1.13
C HIS A 144 -8.99 2.79 1.76
N PRO A 145 -9.59 3.97 2.02
CA PRO A 145 -8.89 5.09 2.64
C PRO A 145 -8.48 4.81 4.09
N VAL A 146 -7.42 5.50 4.52
CA VAL A 146 -6.90 5.49 5.89
C VAL A 146 -7.03 6.91 6.47
N ALA A 147 -7.67 7.03 7.62
CA ALA A 147 -7.77 8.27 8.39
C ALA A 147 -6.99 8.12 9.70
N THR A 148 -5.91 8.89 9.84
CA THR A 148 -5.09 8.88 11.04
C THR A 148 -5.73 9.70 12.17
N ILE A 149 -5.29 9.46 13.40
CA ILE A 149 -5.81 10.12 14.61
C ILE A 149 -4.75 11.07 15.15
N ALA A 150 -5.20 12.24 15.61
CA ALA A 150 -4.31 13.24 16.20
C ALA A 150 -3.46 12.64 17.34
N GLY A 151 -2.18 12.98 17.37
CA GLY A 151 -1.16 12.47 18.28
C GLY A 151 -0.51 11.14 17.88
N TYR A 152 -0.90 10.52 16.76
CA TYR A 152 -0.37 9.22 16.32
C TYR A 152 0.00 9.21 14.83
N ASP A 153 1.29 9.36 14.55
CA ASP A 153 1.81 9.15 13.20
C ASP A 153 1.62 7.70 12.78
N ASN A 154 1.30 7.49 11.50
CA ASN A 154 1.01 6.19 10.94
C ASN A 154 2.00 5.84 9.82
N TYR A 155 2.39 4.57 9.81
CA TYR A 155 3.11 3.93 8.72
C TYR A 155 2.32 2.71 8.28
N TYR A 156 2.31 2.41 6.99
CA TYR A 156 1.93 1.08 6.54
C TYR A 156 2.79 0.56 5.39
N LEU A 157 3.01 -0.75 5.40
CA LEU A 157 3.61 -1.51 4.30
C LEU A 157 2.51 -2.22 3.51
N ASN A 158 2.46 -1.98 2.20
CA ASN A 158 1.54 -2.64 1.29
C ASN A 158 2.22 -3.74 0.47
N VAL A 159 1.45 -4.80 0.24
CA VAL A 159 1.75 -5.82 -0.76
C VAL A 159 0.54 -5.96 -1.66
N MET A 160 0.77 -5.85 -2.96
CA MET A 160 -0.22 -6.10 -3.99
C MET A 160 0.24 -7.16 -4.98
N ALA A 161 -0.72 -7.94 -5.48
CA ALA A 161 -0.53 -8.85 -6.60
C ALA A 161 -1.87 -9.17 -7.28
N GLY A 162 -1.80 -9.55 -8.54
CA GLY A 162 -2.94 -9.99 -9.33
C GLY A 162 -2.51 -10.56 -10.67
N PRO A 163 -3.45 -11.03 -11.52
CA PRO A 163 -3.15 -11.67 -12.79
C PRO A 163 -2.38 -10.79 -13.79
N LEU A 164 -2.52 -9.46 -13.67
CA LEU A 164 -1.76 -8.50 -14.46
C LEU A 164 -1.00 -7.56 -13.53
N ARG A 165 0.34 -7.63 -13.56
CA ARG A 165 1.22 -6.78 -12.76
C ARG A 165 1.30 -5.35 -13.31
N LYS A 166 0.23 -4.59 -13.13
CA LYS A 166 0.14 -3.15 -13.42
C LYS A 166 -0.70 -2.48 -12.35
N TRP A 167 -0.23 -1.38 -11.78
CA TRP A 167 -1.01 -0.62 -10.81
C TRP A 167 -1.90 0.38 -11.56
N ARG A 168 -3.14 -0.04 -11.80
CA ARG A 168 -4.18 0.77 -12.44
C ARG A 168 -5.42 0.73 -11.58
N PHE A 169 -5.93 1.90 -11.24
CA PHE A 169 -7.02 2.06 -10.28
C PHE A 169 -8.01 3.10 -10.77
N THR A 170 -9.25 2.97 -10.29
CA THR A 170 -10.32 3.93 -10.53
C THR A 170 -10.54 4.74 -9.25
N TRP A 171 -10.60 6.07 -9.36
CA TRP A 171 -11.00 6.93 -8.25
C TRP A 171 -12.51 6.91 -8.04
N GLU A 172 -12.97 7.06 -6.80
CA GLU A 172 -14.37 7.34 -6.51
C GLU A 172 -14.76 8.72 -7.08
N GLU A 173 -15.77 8.75 -7.95
CA GLU A 173 -16.17 9.96 -8.68
C GLU A 173 -16.46 11.15 -7.75
N ASN A 174 -17.16 10.91 -6.65
CA ASN A 174 -17.55 11.95 -5.67
C ASN A 174 -16.36 12.61 -4.98
N HIS A 175 -15.19 11.98 -4.98
CA HIS A 175 -14.00 12.42 -4.26
C HIS A 175 -12.84 12.75 -5.19
N ALA A 176 -12.97 12.46 -6.49
CA ALA A 176 -11.94 12.70 -7.50
C ALA A 176 -11.52 14.17 -7.62
N TRP A 177 -12.42 15.12 -7.29
CA TRP A 177 -12.13 16.56 -7.29
C TRP A 177 -10.98 16.95 -6.37
N ILE A 178 -10.66 16.14 -5.34
CA ILE A 178 -9.56 16.39 -4.39
C ILE A 178 -8.18 16.27 -5.09
N ASN A 179 -8.12 15.61 -6.24
CA ASN A 179 -6.91 15.61 -7.08
C ASN A 179 -6.72 16.92 -7.86
N SER A 180 -7.73 17.79 -7.91
CA SER A 180 -7.68 19.03 -8.69
C SER A 180 -6.81 20.11 -8.01
N PRO A 181 -6.42 21.16 -8.76
CA PRO A 181 -5.78 22.34 -8.18
C PRO A 181 -6.61 23.07 -7.12
N ASP A 182 -7.92 22.84 -7.07
CA ASP A 182 -8.86 23.52 -6.16
C ASP A 182 -8.83 22.96 -4.73
N TYR A 183 -8.23 21.77 -4.52
CA TYR A 183 -8.08 21.23 -3.18
C TYR A 183 -7.15 22.10 -2.34
N PRO A 184 -7.61 22.62 -1.19
CA PRO A 184 -6.86 23.57 -0.39
C PRO A 184 -5.54 22.98 0.13
N ARG A 185 -4.54 23.87 0.27
CA ARG A 185 -3.24 23.55 0.86
C ARG A 185 -3.31 23.51 2.38
#